data_AF-A0A6J4K308-F1
#
_entry.id   AF-A0A6J4K308-F1
#
_cell.length_a   1.000
_cell.length_b   1.000
_cell.length_c   1.000
_cell.angle_alpha   90.00
_cell.angle_beta   90.00
_cell.angle_gamma   90.00
#
_symmetry.space_group_name_H-M   'P 1'
#
loop_
_entity.id
_entity.type
_entity.pdbx_description
1 polymer ?
#
loop_
_entity_poly.entity_id
_entity_poly.type
_entity_poly.pdbx_seq_one_letter_code
_entity_poly.pdbx_strand_id
1 'polypeptide(L)'
;MKGFALFTAVTAAIVAGAGTVLALVYTGAAERHAIWVSAWVALGVQLFAFAIVRLTLRSNVVAGWGLGALLRMAALGVYAFVAVGALGLVSGAALISLATFFFLTTLVEPLLLNV
;
A
#
# COMPACT_ATOMS: atom_id res chain seq x y z
N MET A 1 7.32 -3.41 -19.04
CA MET A 1 8.34 -3.42 -17.96
C MET A 1 8.61 -2.01 -17.43
N LYS A 2 8.82 -1.01 -18.29
CA LYS A 2 9.07 0.39 -17.87
C LYS A 2 8.01 0.97 -16.91
N GLY A 3 6.73 0.94 -17.26
CA GLY A 3 5.66 1.42 -16.35
C GLY A 3 5.59 0.71 -15.01
N PHE A 4 5.85 -0.61 -14.97
CA PHE A 4 5.86 -1.39 -13.73
C PHE A 4 7.05 -1.02 -12.83
N ALA A 5 8.24 -0.88 -13.42
CA ALA A 5 9.44 -0.45 -12.69
C ALA A 5 9.27 0.98 -12.15
N LEU A 6 8.71 1.89 -12.95
CA LEU A 6 8.42 3.26 -12.52
C LEU A 6 7.39 3.27 -11.39
N PHE A 7 6.30 2.51 -11.51
CA PHE A 7 5.31 2.37 -10.45
C PHE A 7 5.90 1.84 -9.15
N THR A 8 6.79 0.85 -9.24
CA THR A 8 7.50 0.31 -8.08
C THR A 8 8.34 1.39 -7.41
N ALA A 9 9.13 2.14 -8.18
CA ALA A 9 9.97 3.22 -7.65
C ALA A 9 9.15 4.35 -7.01
N VAL A 10 8.08 4.80 -7.68
CA VAL A 10 7.19 5.85 -7.16
C VAL A 10 6.47 5.40 -5.91
N THR A 11 5.97 4.17 -5.88
CA THR A 11 5.30 3.60 -4.70
C THR A 11 6.27 3.49 -3.53
N ALA A 12 7.49 2.99 -3.75
CA ALA A 12 8.52 2.95 -2.72
C ALA A 12 8.86 4.36 -2.18
N ALA A 13 8.99 5.35 -3.06
CA ALA A 13 9.24 6.74 -2.66
C ALA A 13 8.10 7.32 -1.83
N ILE A 14 6.84 7.11 -2.24
CA ILE A 14 5.66 7.58 -1.50
C ILE A 14 5.56 6.91 -0.13
N VAL A 15 5.73 5.59 -0.07
CA VAL A 15 5.66 4.83 1.18
C VAL A 15 6.78 5.26 2.13
N ALA A 16 8.01 5.43 1.63
CA ALA A 16 9.13 5.90 2.43
C ALA A 16 8.90 7.34 2.94
N GLY A 17 8.45 8.24 2.08
CA GLY A 17 8.16 9.63 2.44
C GLY A 17 7.03 9.74 3.47
N ALA A 18 5.90 9.09 3.20
CA ALA A 18 4.76 9.07 4.13
C ALA A 18 5.12 8.39 5.45
N GLY A 19 5.87 7.29 5.42
CA GLY A 19 6.33 6.60 6.63
C GLY A 19 7.25 7.48 7.47
N THR A 20 8.12 8.25 6.83
CA THR A 20 8.99 9.23 7.50
C THR A 20 8.15 10.32 8.19
N VAL A 21 7.15 10.87 7.50
CA VAL A 21 6.23 11.86 8.08
C VAL A 21 5.46 11.28 9.26
N LEU A 22 4.93 10.06 9.14
CA LEU A 22 4.22 9.39 10.23
C LEU A 22 5.13 9.11 11.42
N ALA A 23 6.42 8.80 11.21
CA ALA A 23 7.39 8.61 12.28
C ALA A 23 7.74 9.89 13.07
N LEU A 24 7.35 11.08 12.57
CA LEU A 24 7.41 12.33 13.33
C LEU A 24 6.29 12.42 14.38
N VAL A 25 5.15 11.78 14.13
CA VAL A 25 4.00 11.73 15.03
C VAL A 25 4.10 10.52 15.97
N TYR A 26 4.41 9.35 15.40
CA TYR A 26 4.60 8.08 16.09
C TYR A 26 6.08 7.88 16.44
N THR A 27 6.48 8.42 17.58
CA THR A 27 7.90 8.51 17.94
C THR A 27 8.43 7.23 18.61
N GLY A 28 7.57 6.38 19.15
CA GLY A 28 7.95 5.16 19.86
C GLY A 28 8.56 4.09 18.95
N ALA A 29 9.52 3.32 19.48
CA ALA A 29 10.20 2.26 18.71
C ALA A 29 9.23 1.18 18.20
N ALA A 30 8.24 0.78 19.01
CA ALA A 30 7.22 -0.19 18.62
C ALA A 30 6.27 0.36 17.54
N GLU A 31 5.98 1.67 17.58
CA GLU A 31 5.14 2.34 16.58
C GLU A 31 5.88 2.46 15.24
N ARG A 32 7.16 2.83 15.28
CA ARG A 32 8.03 2.87 14.09
C ARG A 32 8.16 1.48 13.46
N HIS A 33 8.28 0.44 14.27
CA HIS A 33 8.28 -0.94 13.78
C HIS A 33 6.96 -1.27 13.07
N ALA A 34 5.82 -0.90 13.65
CA ALA A 34 4.51 -1.10 13.03
C ALA A 34 4.39 -0.36 11.67
N ILE A 35 4.88 0.88 11.58
CA ILE A 35 4.93 1.64 10.32
C ILE A 35 5.78 0.92 9.27
N TRP A 36 6.94 0.38 9.67
CA TRP A 36 7.84 -0.33 8.76
C TRP A 36 7.24 -1.64 8.25
N VAL A 37 6.57 -2.40 9.11
CA VAL A 37 5.84 -3.61 8.69
C VAL A 37 4.71 -3.25 7.72
N SER A 38 3.94 -2.21 8.03
CA SER A 38 2.88 -1.70 7.14
C SER A 38 3.41 -1.26 5.78
N ALA A 39 4.62 -0.68 5.73
CA ALA A 39 5.26 -0.25 4.48
C ALA A 39 5.53 -1.44 3.54
N TRP A 40 6.07 -2.55 4.06
CA TRP A 40 6.32 -3.75 3.27
C TRP A 40 5.04 -4.42 2.78
N VAL A 41 4.03 -4.49 3.64
CA VAL A 41 2.71 -5.00 3.26
C VAL A 41 2.10 -4.13 2.15
N ALA A 42 2.16 -2.81 2.32
CA ALA A 42 1.66 -1.87 1.33
C ALA A 42 2.33 -2.05 -0.03
N LEU A 43 3.66 -2.17 -0.05
CA LEU A 43 4.42 -2.39 -1.29
C LEU A 43 3.98 -3.66 -2.00
N GLY A 44 3.93 -4.80 -1.29
CA GLY A 44 3.53 -6.07 -1.90
C GLY A 44 2.12 -6.02 -2.50
N VAL A 45 1.16 -5.51 -1.72
CA VAL A 45 -0.24 -5.41 -2.15
C VAL A 45 -0.40 -4.44 -3.31
N GLN A 46 0.28 -3.29 -3.28
CA GLN A 46 0.14 -2.27 -4.31
C GLN A 46 0.74 -2.72 -5.64
N LEU A 47 1.89 -3.41 -5.62
CA LEU A 47 2.47 -4.00 -6.83
C LEU A 47 1.56 -5.07 -7.44
N PHE A 48 0.92 -5.89 -6.60
CA PHE A 48 -0.03 -6.89 -7.08
C PHE A 48 -1.30 -6.25 -7.64
N ALA A 49 -1.85 -5.22 -6.97
CA ALA A 49 -2.98 -4.45 -7.46
C ALA A 49 -2.70 -3.84 -8.84
N PHE A 50 -1.55 -3.19 -8.99
CA PHE A 50 -1.14 -2.58 -10.25
C PHE A 50 -0.96 -3.61 -11.37
N ALA A 51 -0.43 -4.79 -11.06
CA ALA A 51 -0.35 -5.91 -12.00
C ALA A 51 -1.75 -6.31 -12.50
N ILE A 52 -2.73 -6.46 -11.61
CA ILE A 52 -4.13 -6.78 -11.96
C ILE A 52 -4.68 -5.72 -12.91
N VAL A 53 -4.60 -4.44 -12.55
CA VAL A 53 -5.15 -3.35 -13.37
C VAL A 53 -4.53 -3.34 -14.76
N ARG A 54 -3.21 -3.52 -14.85
CA ARG A 54 -2.48 -3.52 -16.12
C ARG A 54 -2.87 -4.70 -17.02
N LEU A 55 -3.15 -5.87 -16.44
CA LEU A 55 -3.63 -7.03 -17.18
C LEU A 55 -5.05 -6.83 -17.73
N THR A 56 -5.89 -6.08 -17.01
CA THR A 56 -7.26 -5.76 -17.43
C THR A 56 -7.38 -4.47 -18.25
N LEU A 57 -6.27 -3.76 -18.47
CA LEU A 57 -6.29 -2.40 -19.03
C LEU A 57 -6.97 -2.32 -20.40
N ARG A 58 -6.78 -3.36 -21.22
CA ARG A 58 -7.30 -3.41 -22.60
C ARG A 58 -8.76 -3.87 -22.70
N SER A 59 -9.28 -4.52 -21.65
CA SER A 59 -10.62 -5.11 -21.66
C SER A 59 -11.59 -4.31 -20.81
N ASN A 60 -11.24 -4.02 -19.55
CA ASN A 60 -12.08 -3.26 -18.63
C ASN A 60 -11.23 -2.71 -17.47
N VAL A 61 -10.75 -1.47 -17.63
CA VAL A 61 -9.94 -0.77 -16.61
C VAL A 61 -10.70 -0.62 -15.29
N VAL A 62 -12.01 -0.37 -15.35
CA VAL A 62 -12.86 -0.16 -14.16
C VAL A 62 -12.96 -1.45 -13.34
N ALA A 63 -13.10 -2.61 -13.99
CA ALA A 63 -13.09 -3.89 -13.30
C ALA A 63 -11.73 -4.18 -12.63
N GLY A 64 -10.63 -3.87 -13.31
CA GLY A 64 -9.29 -3.97 -12.73
C GLY A 64 -9.13 -3.13 -11.47
N TRP A 65 -9.57 -1.88 -11.53
CA TRP A 65 -9.58 -0.97 -10.37
C TRP A 65 -10.44 -1.49 -9.22
N GLY A 66 -11.64 -1.99 -9.54
CA GLY A 66 -12.52 -2.62 -8.56
C GLY A 66 -11.84 -3.79 -7.84
N LEU A 67 -11.18 -4.67 -8.59
CA LEU A 67 -10.40 -5.79 -8.03
C LEU A 67 -9.22 -5.31 -7.18
N GLY A 68 -8.50 -4.29 -7.62
CA GLY A 68 -7.43 -3.67 -6.83
C GLY A 68 -7.94 -3.05 -5.52
N ALA A 69 -9.10 -2.39 -5.55
CA ALA A 69 -9.73 -1.84 -4.35
C ALA A 69 -10.17 -2.95 -3.38
N LEU A 70 -10.79 -4.03 -3.88
CA LEU A 70 -11.15 -5.20 -3.08
C LEU A 70 -9.93 -5.85 -2.44
N LEU A 71 -8.84 -6.00 -3.20
CA LEU A 71 -7.57 -6.53 -2.68
C LEU A 71 -7.03 -5.66 -1.53
N ARG A 72 -7.03 -4.33 -1.67
CA ARG A 72 -6.57 -3.43 -0.60
C ARG A 72 -7.44 -3.50 0.65
N MET A 73 -8.76 -3.59 0.48
CA MET A 73 -9.69 -3.76 1.60
C MET A 73 -9.52 -5.11 2.29
N ALA A 74 -9.37 -6.18 1.51
CA ALA A 74 -9.08 -7.51 2.06
C ALA A 74 -7.73 -7.51 2.81
N ALA A 75 -6.69 -6.91 2.23
CA ALA A 75 -5.39 -6.78 2.86
C ALA A 75 -5.47 -5.97 4.17
N LEU A 76 -6.18 -4.85 4.18
CA LEU A 76 -6.38 -4.04 5.38
C LEU A 76 -7.13 -4.82 6.46
N GLY A 77 -8.20 -5.55 6.09
CA GLY A 77 -8.95 -6.39 7.02
C GLY A 77 -8.11 -7.52 7.60
N VAL A 78 -7.43 -8.30 6.75
CA VAL A 78 -6.51 -9.37 7.19
C VAL A 78 -5.40 -8.80 8.07
N TYR A 79 -4.84 -7.65 7.71
CA TYR A 79 -3.81 -7.00 8.51
C TYR A 79 -4.34 -6.60 9.88
N ALA A 80 -5.52 -5.99 9.95
CA ALA A 80 -6.14 -5.55 11.20
C ALA A 80 -6.52 -6.70 12.14
N PHE A 81 -7.17 -7.75 11.61
CA PHE A 81 -7.69 -8.84 12.44
C PHE A 81 -6.67 -9.94 12.72
N VAL A 82 -5.66 -10.09 11.87
CA VAL A 82 -4.69 -11.19 11.99
C VAL A 82 -3.29 -10.66 12.27
N ALA A 83 -2.73 -9.85 11.37
CA ALA A 83 -1.31 -9.49 11.43
C ALA A 83 -0.98 -8.61 12.65
N VAL A 84 -1.82 -7.62 12.98
CA VAL A 84 -1.59 -6.73 14.13
C VAL A 84 -1.49 -7.53 15.43
N GLY A 85 -2.42 -8.46 15.66
CA GLY A 85 -2.41 -9.30 16.85
C GLY A 85 -1.26 -10.32 16.85
N ALA A 86 -1.07 -11.02 15.73
CA ALA A 86 -0.05 -12.06 15.60
C ALA A 86 1.38 -11.54 15.73
N LEU A 87 1.63 -10.29 15.31
CA LEU A 87 2.94 -9.65 15.33
C LEU A 87 3.12 -8.67 16.51
N GLY A 88 2.11 -8.51 17.36
CA GLY A 88 2.16 -7.60 18.51
C GLY A 88 2.34 -6.13 18.12
N LEU A 89 1.78 -5.70 16.99
CA LEU A 89 1.97 -4.34 16.47
C LEU A 89 1.13 -3.32 17.24
N VAL A 90 1.64 -2.09 17.34
CA VAL A 90 0.86 -0.97 17.86
C VAL A 90 -0.24 -0.62 16.86
N SER A 91 -1.48 -1.00 17.19
CA SER A 91 -2.61 -1.00 16.26
C SER A 91 -2.86 0.35 15.59
N GLY A 92 -2.81 1.45 16.35
CA GLY A 92 -3.00 2.80 15.81
C GLY A 92 -1.97 3.14 14.72
N ALA A 93 -0.68 2.96 15.01
CA ALA A 93 0.40 3.21 14.05
C ALA A 93 0.31 2.26 12.84
N ALA A 94 0.01 0.98 13.06
CA ALA A 94 -0.07 -0.03 12.01
C ALA A 94 -1.19 0.27 10.99
N LEU A 95 -2.41 0.52 11.48
CA LEU A 95 -3.58 0.70 10.63
C LEU A 95 -3.58 2.05 9.91
N ILE A 96 -3.22 3.13 10.62
CA ILE A 96 -3.15 4.46 10.03
C ILE A 96 -2.09 4.48 8.92
N SER A 97 -0.88 3.95 9.19
CA SER A 97 0.16 3.90 8.17
C SER A 97 -0.23 3.08 6.96
N LEU A 98 -0.78 1.88 7.14
CA LEU A 98 -1.19 1.03 6.01
C LEU A 98 -2.28 1.68 5.17
N ALA A 99 -3.29 2.26 5.81
CA ALA A 99 -4.37 2.97 5.12
C ALA A 99 -3.83 4.20 4.35
N THR A 100 -2.95 4.99 4.97
CA THR A 100 -2.29 6.13 4.33
C THR A 100 -1.47 5.68 3.11
N PHE A 101 -0.69 4.60 3.22
CA PHE A 101 0.10 4.08 2.11
C PHE A 101 -0.78 3.63 0.94
N PHE A 102 -1.83 2.86 1.21
CA PHE A 102 -2.79 2.47 0.16
C PHE A 102 -3.44 3.67 -0.50
N PHE A 103 -3.90 4.64 0.28
CA PHE A 103 -4.54 5.82 -0.27
C PHE A 103 -3.59 6.59 -1.21
N LEU A 104 -2.42 6.98 -0.73
CA LEU A 104 -1.48 7.80 -1.51
C LEU A 104 -0.99 7.10 -2.77
N THR A 105 -0.70 5.79 -2.67
CA THR A 105 -0.19 5.03 -3.81
C THR A 105 -1.27 4.70 -4.84
N THR A 106 -2.55 4.66 -4.43
CA THR A 106 -3.69 4.52 -5.36
C THR A 106 -3.94 5.82 -6.14
N LEU A 107 -3.66 7.00 -5.56
CA LEU A 107 -3.80 8.27 -6.28
C LEU A 107 -2.85 8.39 -7.49
N VAL A 108 -1.66 7.80 -7.41
CA VAL A 108 -0.67 7.85 -8.50
C VAL A 108 -0.83 6.72 -9.52
N GLU A 109 -1.57 5.67 -9.18
CA GLU A 109 -1.85 4.54 -10.06
C GLU A 109 -2.37 4.97 -11.46
N PRO A 110 -3.45 5.76 -11.60
CA PRO A 110 -3.97 6.17 -12.92
C PRO A 110 -2.93 6.89 -13.78
N LEU A 111 -2.04 7.67 -13.16
CA LEU A 111 -1.02 8.45 -13.86
C LEU A 111 0.05 7.55 -14.50
N LEU A 112 0.25 6.36 -13.95
CA LEU A 112 1.33 5.45 -14.34
C LEU A 112 0.86 4.23 -15.15
N LEU A 113 -0.45 4.06 -15.31
CA LEU A 113 -1.03 2.94 -16.06
C LEU A 113 -0.70 2.96 -17.56
N ASN A 114 -0.52 4.15 -18.14
CA ASN A 114 -0.29 4.35 -19.57
C ASN A 114 1.19 4.52 -19.97
N VAL A 115 2.11 4.30 -19.03
CA VAL A 115 3.57 4.39 -19.24
C VAL A 115 4.18 3.02 -19.58
#